data_AF-A0A9P5W827-F1
#
_entry.id   AF-A0A9P5W827-F1
#
_cell.length_a   1.000
_cell.length_b   1.000
_cell.length_c   1.000
_cell.angle_alpha   90.00
_cell.angle_beta   90.00
_cell.angle_gamma   90.00
#
_symmetry.space_group_name_H-M   'P 1'
#
loop_
_entity.id
_entity.type
_entity.pdbx_description
1 polymer ?
#
loop_
_entity_poly.entity_id
_entity_poly.type
_entity_poly.pdbx_seq_one_letter_code
_entity_poly.pdbx_strand_id
1 'polypeptide(L)'
;MTICGTQDGAQGSGMTCDQLDTRWYNVSRVAPANVPNRYGMAATYQKTSDGIKAYFTGGSNSTNQDVGTMDIATMKTSSSSSTKWSKGPDMLLGITRNFHTATWVDSPLNGVVVIAGYTWVIIQPITPVIVYDPNNGTWSGV
;
A
#
# COMPACT_ATOMS: atom_id res chain seq x y z
N MET A 1 8.14 -15.29 -23.84
CA MET A 1 8.48 -15.15 -22.40
C MET A 1 7.53 -14.10 -21.85
N THR A 2 6.50 -14.50 -21.11
CA THR A 2 5.50 -13.58 -20.59
C THR A 2 6.01 -13.02 -19.27
N ILE A 3 6.24 -11.71 -19.22
CA ILE A 3 6.70 -11.02 -18.02
C ILE A 3 5.47 -10.77 -17.14
N CYS A 4 5.36 -11.53 -16.05
CA CYS A 4 4.39 -11.34 -14.99
C CYS A 4 4.85 -10.17 -14.09
N GLY A 5 4.00 -9.18 -13.85
CA GLY A 5 4.29 -7.99 -13.05
C GLY A 5 3.02 -7.23 -12.68
N THR A 6 3.11 -6.00 -12.16
CA THR A 6 1.99 -5.06 -12.19
C THR A 6 2.02 -4.35 -13.54
N GLN A 7 0.99 -4.51 -14.38
CA GLN A 7 0.87 -3.65 -15.54
C GLN A 7 0.22 -2.35 -15.08
N ASP A 8 0.97 -1.25 -15.10
CA ASP A 8 0.48 0.12 -14.90
C ASP A 8 -0.40 0.52 -16.08
N GLY A 9 -1.55 -0.15 -16.24
CA GLY A 9 -2.60 0.29 -17.14
C GLY A 9 -3.24 1.52 -16.52
N ALA A 10 -2.85 2.71 -16.96
CA ALA A 10 -3.39 4.00 -16.53
C ALA A 10 -3.60 4.11 -15.01
N GLN A 11 -2.54 4.52 -14.29
CA GLN A 11 -2.54 5.07 -12.93
C GLN A 11 -3.85 4.85 -12.15
N GLY A 12 -4.02 3.70 -11.48
CA GLY A 12 -5.22 3.40 -10.67
C GLY A 12 -5.82 2.01 -10.84
N SER A 13 -5.50 1.29 -11.92
CA SER A 13 -5.94 -0.09 -12.14
C SER A 13 -4.78 -1.05 -11.90
N GLY A 14 -4.54 -1.41 -10.63
CA GLY A 14 -3.57 -2.46 -10.31
C GLY A 14 -4.01 -3.79 -10.91
N MET A 15 -3.38 -4.20 -12.01
CA MET A 15 -3.59 -5.54 -12.58
C MET A 15 -2.65 -6.51 -11.84
N THR A 16 -3.20 -7.59 -11.30
CA THR A 16 -2.42 -8.72 -10.78
C THR A 16 -2.55 -9.88 -11.75
N CYS A 17 -1.43 -10.47 -12.15
CA CYS A 17 -1.40 -11.66 -12.98
C CYS A 17 -1.38 -12.91 -12.08
N ASP A 18 -2.27 -13.86 -12.33
CA ASP A 18 -2.11 -15.19 -11.76
C ASP A 18 -1.01 -15.93 -12.53
N GLN A 19 0.03 -16.36 -11.83
CA GLN A 19 1.16 -17.07 -12.42
C GLN A 19 0.80 -18.51 -12.82
N LEU A 20 -0.31 -19.06 -12.33
CA LEU A 20 -0.74 -20.43 -12.63
C LEU A 20 -1.46 -20.52 -13.98
N ASP A 21 -2.20 -19.49 -14.38
CA ASP A 21 -2.98 -19.51 -15.63
C ASP A 21 -2.67 -18.34 -16.58
N THR A 22 -1.73 -17.46 -16.22
CA THR A 22 -1.28 -16.29 -16.99
C THR A 22 -2.39 -15.28 -17.29
N ARG A 23 -3.54 -15.39 -16.62
CA ARG A 23 -4.62 -14.42 -16.76
C ARG A 23 -4.34 -13.20 -15.92
N TRP A 24 -4.54 -12.05 -16.54
CA TRP A 24 -4.60 -10.79 -15.84
C TRP A 24 -5.98 -10.61 -15.27
N TYR A 25 -6.06 -10.54 -13.94
CA TYR A 25 -7.28 -10.15 -13.27
C TYR A 25 -7.28 -8.64 -13.15
N ASN A 26 -8.15 -7.99 -13.92
CA ASN A 26 -8.58 -6.65 -13.58
C ASN A 26 -9.47 -6.79 -12.35
N VAL A 27 -8.85 -6.75 -11.17
CA VAL A 27 -9.57 -6.72 -9.90
C VAL A 27 -10.08 -5.30 -9.73
N SER A 28 -11.05 -4.89 -10.55
CA SER A 28 -11.72 -3.60 -10.52
C SER A 28 -12.62 -3.50 -9.29
N ARG A 29 -12.04 -3.70 -8.10
CA ARG A 29 -12.62 -3.21 -6.85
C ARG A 29 -12.23 -1.76 -6.77
N VAL A 30 -13.02 -0.93 -7.47
CA VAL A 30 -12.86 0.52 -7.56
C VAL A 30 -12.54 1.05 -6.17
N ALA A 31 -11.30 1.48 -5.96
CA ALA A 31 -10.97 2.26 -4.79
C ALA A 31 -11.89 3.50 -4.84
N PRO A 32 -12.54 3.88 -3.72
CA PRO A 32 -13.45 5.02 -3.75
C PRO A 32 -12.70 6.27 -4.23
N ALA A 33 -13.43 7.22 -4.84
CA ALA A 33 -12.85 8.38 -5.52
C ALA A 33 -11.91 9.26 -4.63
N ASN A 34 -11.94 9.05 -3.31
CA ASN A 34 -11.08 9.70 -2.34
C ASN A 34 -9.72 8.98 -2.11
N VAL A 35 -9.49 7.81 -2.70
CA VAL A 35 -8.17 7.15 -2.72
C VAL A 35 -7.43 7.65 -3.96
N PRO A 36 -6.36 8.45 -3.80
CA PRO A 36 -5.67 9.01 -4.95
C PRO A 36 -4.94 7.92 -5.73
N ASN A 37 -5.05 7.98 -7.05
CA ASN A 37 -4.21 7.20 -7.95
C ASN A 37 -2.74 7.56 -7.68
N ARG A 38 -1.92 6.54 -7.48
CA ARG A 38 -0.53 6.68 -7.07
C ARG A 38 0.36 5.62 -7.69
N TYR A 39 1.58 5.99 -8.02
CA TYR A 39 2.65 5.09 -8.46
C TYR A 39 3.78 5.10 -7.43
N GLY A 40 4.69 4.10 -7.50
CA GLY A 40 5.81 3.99 -6.55
C GLY A 40 5.37 3.79 -5.09
N MET A 41 4.11 3.37 -4.88
CA MET A 41 3.58 2.98 -3.57
C MET A 41 4.04 1.58 -3.19
N ALA A 42 4.00 1.27 -1.90
CA ALA A 42 4.18 -0.10 -1.42
C ALA A 42 2.87 -0.64 -0.85
N ALA A 43 2.57 -1.89 -1.15
CA ALA A 43 1.41 -2.62 -0.62
C ALA A 43 1.88 -3.81 0.22
N THR A 44 1.24 -4.03 1.36
CA THR A 44 1.40 -5.23 2.18
C THR A 44 0.05 -5.64 2.76
N TYR A 45 -0.05 -6.81 3.38
CA TYR A 45 -1.28 -7.28 3.97
C TYR A 45 -1.07 -8.03 5.28
N GLN A 46 -2.08 -7.95 6.13
CA GLN A 46 -2.28 -8.79 7.30
C GLN A 46 -3.38 -9.81 6.99
N LYS A 47 -3.13 -11.08 7.30
CA LYS A 47 -4.19 -12.08 7.35
C LYS A 47 -4.94 -11.94 8.68
N THR A 48 -6.26 -11.82 8.63
CA THR A 48 -7.12 -11.78 9.82
C THR A 48 -7.92 -13.08 9.91
N SER A 49 -8.56 -13.34 11.05
CA SER A 49 -9.42 -14.50 11.23
C SER A 49 -10.65 -14.49 10.30
N ASP A 50 -11.11 -13.30 9.89
CA ASP A 50 -12.29 -13.08 9.03
C ASP A 50 -11.91 -12.61 7.61
N GLY A 51 -10.62 -12.65 7.23
CA GLY A 51 -10.17 -12.33 5.88
C GLY A 51 -8.81 -11.65 5.78
N ILE A 52 -8.73 -10.53 5.06
CA ILE A 52 -7.48 -9.82 4.76
C ILE A 52 -7.67 -8.33 5.00
N LYS A 53 -6.67 -7.71 5.62
CA LYS A 53 -6.51 -6.24 5.64
C LYS A 53 -5.24 -5.88 4.89
N ALA A 54 -5.38 -5.21 3.75
CA ALA A 54 -4.28 -4.69 2.94
C ALA A 54 -4.01 -3.23 3.28
N TYR A 55 -2.74 -2.85 3.24
CA TYR A 55 -2.21 -1.53 3.56
C TYR A 55 -1.43 -1.02 2.35
N PHE A 56 -1.77 0.17 1.87
CA PHE A 56 -1.13 0.84 0.75
C PHE A 56 -0.51 2.12 1.27
N THR A 57 0.80 2.27 1.11
CA THR A 57 1.56 3.36 1.73
C THR A 57 2.31 4.15 0.68
N GLY A 58 2.35 5.46 0.84
CA GLY A 58 3.25 6.35 0.10
C GLY A 58 3.01 6.40 -1.41
N GLY A 59 4.07 6.58 -2.17
CA GLY A 59 4.05 6.82 -3.61
C GLY A 59 3.78 8.28 -3.96
N SER A 60 3.57 8.55 -5.25
CA SER A 60 3.21 9.88 -5.75
C SER A 60 1.99 9.81 -6.66
N ASN A 61 1.22 10.88 -6.69
CA ASN A 61 0.03 10.97 -7.54
C ASN A 61 0.38 11.27 -9.02
N SER A 62 -0.65 11.36 -9.86
CA SER A 62 -0.52 11.67 -11.29
C SER A 62 0.15 13.01 -11.60
N THR A 63 0.22 13.93 -10.63
CA THR A 63 0.90 15.22 -10.75
C THR A 63 2.29 15.22 -10.12
N ASN A 64 2.87 14.04 -9.84
CA ASN A 64 4.17 13.87 -9.18
C ASN A 64 4.27 14.51 -7.79
N GLN A 65 3.15 14.64 -7.09
CA GLN A 65 3.14 15.05 -5.69
C GLN A 65 3.23 13.80 -4.81
N ASP A 66 4.24 13.79 -3.94
CA ASP A 66 4.41 12.70 -2.98
C ASP A 66 3.25 12.63 -2.00
N VAL A 67 2.77 11.43 -1.72
CA VAL A 67 1.62 11.18 -0.86
C VAL A 67 2.08 10.63 0.47
N GLY A 68 1.84 11.36 1.56
CA GLY A 68 2.23 10.98 2.93
C GLY A 68 1.21 10.09 3.63
N THR A 69 0.25 9.50 2.92
CA THR A 69 -0.89 8.80 3.52
C THR A 69 -0.79 7.29 3.36
N MET A 70 -1.52 6.59 4.22
CA MET A 70 -1.82 5.17 4.08
C MET A 70 -3.29 4.98 3.75
N ASP A 71 -3.60 4.05 2.86
CA ASP A 71 -4.96 3.57 2.58
C ASP A 71 -5.09 2.11 3.02
N ILE A 72 -6.25 1.74 3.54
CA ILE A 72 -6.53 0.42 4.10
C ILE A 72 -7.71 -0.20 3.36
N ALA A 73 -7.52 -1.41 2.83
CA ALA A 73 -8.57 -2.19 2.20
C ALA A 73 -8.86 -3.45 3.04
N THR A 74 -10.09 -3.60 3.50
CA THR A 74 -10.53 -4.78 4.25
C THR A 74 -11.43 -5.64 3.38
N MET A 75 -11.08 -6.92 3.26
CA MET A 75 -11.88 -7.93 2.56
C MET A 75 -12.24 -9.03 3.56
N LYS A 76 -13.54 -9.29 3.72
CA LYS A 76 -14.03 -10.39 4.54
C LYS A 76 -14.25 -11.64 3.71
N THR A 77 -13.92 -12.81 4.25
CA THR A 77 -14.17 -14.12 3.61
C THR A 77 -15.67 -14.44 3.53
N SER A 78 -16.45 -13.91 4.46
CA SER A 78 -17.90 -14.11 4.58
C SER A 78 -18.74 -13.29 3.59
N SER A 79 -18.16 -12.30 2.92
CA SER A 79 -18.85 -11.46 1.93
C SER A 79 -18.18 -11.55 0.57
N SER A 80 -18.86 -12.09 -0.42
CA SER A 80 -18.30 -12.38 -1.75
C SER A 80 -18.02 -11.14 -2.62
N SER A 81 -18.33 -9.90 -2.20
CA SER A 81 -18.34 -8.79 -3.17
C SER A 81 -18.02 -7.36 -2.72
N SER A 82 -17.73 -7.03 -1.45
CA SER A 82 -17.31 -5.64 -1.13
C SER A 82 -16.04 -5.55 -0.30
N THR A 83 -14.97 -5.08 -0.94
CA THR A 83 -13.82 -4.52 -0.22
C THR A 83 -14.25 -3.19 0.39
N LYS A 84 -13.98 -3.02 1.68
CA LYS A 84 -14.18 -1.74 2.36
C LYS A 84 -12.85 -1.00 2.41
N TRP A 85 -12.83 0.20 1.82
CA TRP A 85 -11.69 1.08 1.84
C TRP A 85 -11.84 2.14 2.94
N SER A 86 -10.74 2.48 3.59
CA SER A 86 -10.66 3.57 4.57
C SER A 86 -9.29 4.24 4.51
N LYS A 87 -9.26 5.56 4.76
CA LYS A 87 -8.01 6.29 4.96
C LYS A 87 -7.37 5.87 6.30
N GLY A 88 -6.09 5.51 6.28
CA GLY A 88 -5.27 5.31 7.47
C GLY A 88 -4.62 6.62 7.96
N PRO A 89 -3.87 6.59 9.07
CA PRO A 89 -3.13 7.76 9.53
C PRO A 89 -2.06 8.19 8.54
N ASP A 90 -1.81 9.50 8.49
CA ASP A 90 -0.69 10.05 7.75
C ASP A 90 0.63 9.52 8.36
N MET A 91 1.60 9.22 7.50
CA MET A 91 2.91 8.70 7.90
C MET A 91 3.63 9.71 8.80
N LEU A 92 4.59 9.20 9.59
CA LEU A 92 5.29 9.95 10.63
C LEU A 92 5.70 11.37 10.16
N LEU A 93 5.19 12.39 10.85
CA LEU A 93 5.45 13.81 10.60
C LEU A 93 5.13 14.30 9.17
N GLY A 94 4.24 13.60 8.45
CA GLY A 94 3.93 13.91 7.06
C GLY A 94 5.09 13.65 6.09
N ILE A 95 6.13 12.93 6.54
CA ILE A 95 7.27 12.58 5.71
C ILE A 95 6.79 11.59 4.66
N THR A 96 6.77 12.06 3.42
CA THR A 96 6.33 11.28 2.28
C THR A 96 7.44 10.32 1.84
N ARG A 97 7.05 9.19 1.26
CA ARG A 97 7.98 8.17 0.76
C ARG A 97 7.48 7.66 -0.57
N ASN A 98 8.34 7.71 -1.57
CA ASN A 98 8.15 7.17 -2.90
C ASN A 98 9.24 6.12 -3.16
N PHE A 99 8.90 5.13 -3.98
CA PHE A 99 9.74 4.01 -4.38
C PHE A 99 10.36 3.30 -3.16
N HIS A 100 9.58 3.18 -2.09
CA HIS A 100 9.95 2.46 -0.87
C HIS A 100 9.41 1.03 -0.86
N THR A 101 9.82 0.28 0.15
CA THR A 101 9.25 -1.04 0.45
C THR A 101 8.45 -0.99 1.75
N ALA A 102 7.40 -1.79 1.82
CA ALA A 102 6.60 -1.99 3.02
C ALA A 102 6.38 -3.48 3.25
N THR A 103 6.47 -3.93 4.49
CA THR A 103 6.28 -5.34 4.85
C THR A 103 5.51 -5.44 6.15
N TRP A 104 4.50 -6.29 6.18
CA TRP A 104 3.79 -6.64 7.39
C TRP A 104 4.63 -7.64 8.20
N VAL A 105 4.80 -7.37 9.49
CA VAL A 105 5.53 -8.24 10.41
C VAL A 105 4.57 -8.66 11.52
N ASP A 106 4.14 -9.92 11.50
CA ASP A 106 3.16 -10.45 12.47
C ASP A 106 3.66 -10.40 13.92
N SER A 107 4.92 -10.81 14.16
CA SER A 107 5.52 -10.84 15.50
C SER A 107 6.99 -10.44 15.43
N PRO A 108 7.51 -9.66 16.40
CA PRO A 108 6.79 -9.08 17.54
C PRO A 108 6.07 -7.76 17.22
N LEU A 109 6.19 -7.24 15.99
CA LEU A 109 5.76 -5.88 15.67
C LEU A 109 4.25 -5.76 15.43
N ASN A 110 3.59 -6.82 14.98
CA ASN A 110 2.17 -6.82 14.56
C ASN A 110 1.81 -5.56 13.77
N GLY A 111 2.62 -5.22 12.77
CA GLY A 111 2.60 -3.90 12.16
C GLY A 111 3.25 -3.82 10.78
N VAL A 112 3.08 -2.68 10.12
CA VAL A 112 3.68 -2.41 8.81
C VAL A 112 5.02 -1.70 9.01
N VAL A 113 6.10 -2.33 8.56
CA VAL A 113 7.44 -1.72 8.53
C VAL A 113 7.66 -1.12 7.14
N VAL A 114 8.00 0.16 7.08
CA VAL A 114 8.34 0.87 5.85
C VAL A 114 9.85 1.16 5.85
N ILE A 115 10.54 0.58 4.88
CA ILE A 115 12.00 0.64 4.77
C ILE A 115 12.35 1.48 3.55
N ALA A 116 13.27 2.43 3.76
CA ALA A 116 13.99 3.24 2.76
C ALA A 116 13.18 3.66 1.53
N GLY A 117 12.89 4.95 1.43
CA GLY A 117 12.32 5.56 0.23
C GLY A 117 12.96 6.91 0.00
N TYR A 118 12.50 7.61 -1.02
CA TYR A 118 12.89 8.99 -1.28
C TYR A 118 11.67 9.85 -1.59
N THR A 119 11.86 11.15 -1.75
CA THR A 119 10.83 12.05 -2.30
C THR A 119 11.28 12.59 -3.63
N TRP A 120 10.37 13.16 -4.41
CA TRP A 120 10.77 13.86 -5.63
C TRP A 120 11.72 15.04 -5.36
N VAL A 121 11.60 15.64 -4.18
CA VAL A 121 12.44 16.77 -3.75
C VAL A 121 13.80 16.29 -3.23
N ILE A 122 13.85 15.15 -2.54
CA ILE A 122 15.06 14.61 -1.92
C ILE A 122 15.32 13.22 -2.50
N ILE A 123 16.24 13.12 -3.46
CA ILE A 123 16.68 11.86 -4.08
C ILE A 123 17.73 11.16 -3.22
N GLN A 124 17.47 11.06 -1.92
CA GLN A 124 18.29 10.34 -0.95
C GLN A 124 17.40 9.48 -0.07
N PRO A 125 17.89 8.33 0.42
CA PRO A 125 17.14 7.50 1.35
C PRO A 125 16.72 8.29 2.58
N ILE A 126 15.41 8.35 2.82
CA ILE A 126 14.82 9.02 3.96
C ILE A 126 14.92 8.10 5.17
N THR A 127 15.70 8.54 6.15
CA THR A 127 15.78 7.96 7.50
C THR A 127 14.82 8.70 8.44
N PRO A 128 14.29 8.06 9.49
CA PRO A 128 14.53 6.66 9.93
C PRO A 128 13.67 5.64 9.17
N VAL A 129 13.81 4.35 9.48
CA VAL A 129 12.77 3.36 9.18
C VAL A 129 11.55 3.68 10.04
N ILE A 130 10.34 3.47 9.53
CA ILE A 130 9.11 3.75 10.30
C ILE A 130 8.22 2.52 10.38
N VAL A 131 7.51 2.37 11.50
CA VAL A 131 6.59 1.26 11.77
C VAL A 131 5.21 1.81 12.10
N TYR A 132 4.19 1.22 11.50
CA TYR A 132 2.80 1.46 11.85
C TYR A 132 2.32 0.42 12.86
N ASP A 133 1.83 0.90 13.99
CA ASP A 133 1.10 0.10 14.98
C ASP A 133 -0.42 0.20 14.69
N PRO A 134 -1.06 -0.88 14.22
CA PRO A 134 -2.49 -0.91 13.92
C PRO A 134 -3.38 -0.92 15.16
N ASN A 135 -2.87 -1.27 16.34
CA ASN A 135 -3.64 -1.27 17.59
C ASN A 135 -3.81 0.17 18.09
N ASN A 136 -2.75 0.96 17.98
CA ASN A 136 -2.73 2.37 18.41
C ASN A 136 -3.09 3.33 17.28
N GLY A 137 -3.03 2.89 16.02
CA GLY A 137 -3.28 3.73 14.87
C GLY A 137 -2.19 4.80 14.66
N THR A 138 -0.95 4.51 15.05
CA THR A 138 0.16 5.48 15.05
C THR A 138 1.37 4.97 14.28
N TRP A 139 2.17 5.92 13.78
CA TRP A 139 3.48 5.66 13.20
C TRP A 139 4.57 6.05 14.19
N SER A 140 5.65 5.26 14.26
CA SER A 140 6.86 5.57 15.03
C SER A 140 8.12 5.32 14.22
N GLY A 141 9.20 6.03 14.55
CA GLY A 141 10.54 5.75 14.02
C GLY A 141 11.20 4.62 14.81
N VAL A 142 11.98 3.79 14.13
CA VAL A 142 12.80 2.72 14.72
C VAL A 142 14.28 2.87 14.37
#